data_AF-A0A820MG01-F1
#
_entry.id   AF-A0A820MG01-F1
#
_cell.length_a   1.000
_cell.length_b   1.000
_cell.length_c   1.000
_cell.angle_alpha   90.00
_cell.angle_beta   90.00
_cell.angle_gamma   90.00
#
_symmetry.space_group_name_H-M   'P 1'
#
loop_
_entity.id
_entity.type
_entity.pdbx_description
1 polymer ?
#
loop_
_entity_poly.entity_id
_entity_poly.type
_entity_poly.pdbx_seq_one_letter_code
_entity_poly.pdbx_strand_id
1 'polypeptide(L)'
;MGFDGLFFGRVDPQDYAERYRTKTMEMIWKGSANLGEESWLFTGVIPRTYTPPDSFCFDMLCQDEPIKDNPQLHDYNVPERVQAFIKAAHDQATGFATNHIMMTMGSD
;
A
#
# COMPACT_ATOMS: atom_id res chain seq x y z
N MET A 1 8.11 -23.32 -7.58
CA MET A 1 7.20 -22.67 -6.60
C MET A 1 5.91 -22.21 -7.26
N GLY A 2 5.94 -21.78 -8.54
CA GLY A 2 4.70 -21.51 -9.29
C GLY A 2 3.96 -20.27 -8.81
N PHE A 3 4.68 -19.29 -8.25
CA PHE A 3 4.11 -18.01 -7.85
C PHE A 3 4.05 -17.08 -9.06
N ASP A 4 2.94 -16.35 -9.19
CA ASP A 4 2.77 -15.32 -10.21
C ASP A 4 3.33 -13.96 -9.78
N GLY A 5 3.41 -13.71 -8.46
CA GLY A 5 3.90 -12.45 -7.93
C GLY A 5 4.51 -12.50 -6.53
N LEU A 6 5.27 -11.46 -6.22
CA LEU A 6 5.96 -11.21 -4.96
C LEU A 6 5.75 -9.76 -4.53
N PHE A 7 5.48 -9.55 -3.25
CA PHE A 7 5.37 -8.22 -2.66
C PHE A 7 6.29 -8.09 -1.46
N PHE A 8 6.97 -6.95 -1.32
CA PHE A 8 7.89 -6.72 -0.20
C PHE A 8 7.97 -5.23 0.18
N GLY A 9 8.30 -4.97 1.45
CA GLY A 9 8.23 -3.61 2.02
C GLY A 9 9.57 -2.88 2.20
N ARG A 10 10.69 -3.61 2.20
CA ARG A 10 12.01 -3.05 2.51
C ARG A 10 12.83 -2.91 1.22
N VAL A 11 13.17 -1.68 0.88
CA VAL A 11 14.00 -1.29 -0.27
C VAL A 11 14.87 -0.10 0.15
N ASP A 12 15.96 0.16 -0.57
CA ASP A 12 16.77 1.35 -0.31
C ASP A 12 15.91 2.64 -0.39
N PRO A 13 16.04 3.59 0.56
CA PRO A 13 15.21 4.79 0.56
C PRO A 13 15.31 5.64 -0.72
N GLN A 14 16.47 5.69 -1.37
CA GLN A 14 16.67 6.42 -2.63
C GLN A 14 15.97 5.70 -3.79
N ASP A 15 16.06 4.37 -3.84
CA ASP A 15 15.35 3.56 -4.82
C ASP A 15 13.83 3.66 -4.63
N TYR A 16 13.33 3.63 -3.39
CA TYR A 16 11.91 3.87 -3.11
C TYR A 16 11.43 5.21 -3.66
N ALA A 17 12.15 6.29 -3.35
CA ALA A 17 11.77 7.63 -3.78
C ALA A 17 11.76 7.76 -5.31
N GLU A 18 12.76 7.18 -5.99
CA GLU A 18 12.83 7.20 -7.44
C GLU A 18 11.72 6.35 -8.08
N ARG A 19 11.43 5.17 -7.54
CA ARG A 19 10.33 4.31 -8.01
C ARG A 19 8.99 4.98 -7.86
N TYR A 20 8.75 5.60 -6.71
CA TYR A 20 7.52 6.33 -6.45
C TYR A 20 7.36 7.50 -7.43
N ARG A 21 8.42 8.27 -7.67
CA ARG A 21 8.43 9.39 -8.61
C ARG A 21 8.20 8.96 -10.06
N THR A 22 8.75 7.81 -10.44
CA THR A 22 8.72 7.30 -11.83
C THR A 22 7.61 6.29 -12.10
N LYS A 23 6.77 6.00 -11.09
CA LYS A 23 5.69 5.00 -11.17
C LYS A 23 6.18 3.58 -11.47
N THR A 24 7.33 3.22 -10.92
CA THR A 24 7.99 1.90 -11.09
C THR A 24 8.03 1.09 -9.78
N MET A 25 7.01 1.30 -8.93
CA MET A 25 6.77 0.51 -7.72
C MET A 25 6.46 -0.96 -8.04
N GLU A 26 5.96 -1.24 -9.25
CA GLU A 26 5.64 -2.57 -9.75
C GLU A 26 6.47 -2.85 -11.01
N MET A 27 7.04 -4.05 -11.12
CA MET A 27 7.89 -4.45 -12.24
C MET A 27 7.87 -5.96 -12.50
N ILE A 28 8.35 -6.38 -13.66
CA ILE A 28 8.71 -7.78 -13.90
C ILE A 28 10.16 -7.97 -13.49
N TRP A 29 10.39 -8.70 -12.39
CA TRP A 29 11.73 -9.03 -11.93
C TRP A 29 12.24 -10.28 -12.65
N LYS A 30 13.31 -10.13 -13.43
CA LYS A 30 13.99 -11.21 -14.13
C LYS A 30 15.09 -11.80 -13.24
N GLY A 31 14.73 -12.78 -12.41
CA GLY A 31 15.60 -13.28 -11.33
C GLY A 31 16.78 -14.14 -11.78
N SER A 32 16.79 -14.63 -13.04
CA SER A 32 17.86 -15.46 -13.57
C SER A 32 18.27 -15.02 -14.98
N ALA A 33 19.58 -14.99 -15.23
CA ALA A 33 20.13 -14.73 -16.56
C ALA A 33 19.95 -15.91 -17.53
N ASN A 34 19.68 -17.11 -17.01
CA ASN A 34 19.73 -18.35 -17.80
C ASN A 34 18.36 -19.01 -18.02
N LEU A 35 17.40 -18.77 -17.13
CA LEU A 35 16.11 -19.49 -17.14
C LEU A 35 15.02 -18.77 -17.95
N GLY A 36 15.30 -17.59 -18.50
CA GLY A 36 14.34 -16.84 -19.29
C GLY A 36 13.05 -16.57 -18.51
N GLU A 37 11.91 -16.66 -19.21
CA GLU A 37 10.57 -16.36 -18.70
C GLU A 37 10.16 -17.21 -17.51
N GLU A 38 10.70 -18.42 -17.34
CA GLU A 38 10.41 -19.29 -16.18
C GLU A 38 10.88 -18.69 -14.84
N SER A 39 11.75 -17.67 -14.90
CA SER A 39 12.26 -16.94 -13.73
C SER A 39 11.70 -15.53 -13.58
N TRP A 40 10.74 -15.14 -14.42
CA TRP A 40 10.15 -13.81 -14.38
C TRP A 40 9.04 -13.80 -13.35
N LEU A 41 9.07 -12.81 -12.45
CA LEU A 41 8.12 -12.71 -11.36
C LEU A 41 7.57 -11.29 -11.29
N PHE A 42 6.25 -11.14 -11.28
CA PHE A 42 5.65 -9.84 -10.98
C PHE A 42 6.06 -9.44 -9.57
N THR A 43 6.62 -8.25 -9.42
CA THR A 43 7.20 -7.82 -8.16
C THR A 43 6.75 -6.40 -7.83
N GLY A 44 6.11 -6.25 -6.66
CA GLY A 44 5.63 -4.97 -6.15
C GLY A 44 6.31 -4.56 -4.86
N VAL A 45 6.76 -3.31 -4.79
CA VAL A 45 7.15 -2.68 -3.52
C VAL A 45 5.88 -2.16 -2.85
N ILE A 46 5.57 -2.64 -1.65
CA ILE A 46 4.39 -2.15 -0.92
C ILE A 46 4.71 -0.81 -0.24
N PRO A 47 3.78 0.17 -0.28
CA PRO A 47 3.98 1.44 0.40
C PRO A 47 3.99 1.26 1.92
N ARG A 48 4.69 2.18 2.62
CA ARG A 48 4.70 2.24 4.09
C ARG A 48 5.12 0.92 4.78
N THR A 49 6.06 0.22 4.14
CA THR A 49 6.69 -1.05 4.57
C THR A 49 5.70 -2.21 4.69
N TYR A 50 4.71 -2.13 5.57
CA TYR A 50 3.58 -3.07 5.67
C TYR A 50 2.46 -2.52 6.57
N THR A 51 2.43 -1.20 6.80
CA THR A 51 1.54 -0.57 7.79
C THR A 51 0.29 0.07 7.16
N PRO A 52 -0.82 0.27 7.91
CA PRO A 52 -2.07 0.86 7.41
C PRO A 52 -1.92 2.36 7.21
N PRO A 53 -2.59 3.00 6.23
CA PRO A 53 -2.57 4.45 6.05
C PRO A 53 -2.76 5.19 7.37
N ASP A 54 -2.13 6.36 7.52
CA ASP A 54 -2.17 7.14 8.76
C ASP A 54 -3.63 7.36 9.20
N SER A 55 -3.91 7.14 10.48
CA SER A 55 -5.24 7.19 11.08
C SER A 55 -6.19 6.04 10.72
N PHE A 56 -5.74 4.98 10.03
CA PHE A 56 -6.56 3.80 9.69
C PHE A 56 -6.05 2.49 10.30
N CYS A 57 -5.37 2.54 11.44
CA CYS A 57 -5.05 1.35 12.23
C CYS A 57 -6.21 1.01 13.19
N PHE A 58 -6.94 -0.07 12.90
CA PHE A 58 -8.06 -0.53 13.72
C PHE A 58 -7.74 -1.73 14.62
N ASP A 59 -6.45 -1.93 14.92
CA ASP A 59 -6.03 -2.93 15.88
C ASP A 59 -6.14 -2.40 17.32
N MET A 60 -6.26 -3.30 18.29
CA MET A 60 -6.33 -2.98 19.73
C MET A 60 -5.07 -2.28 20.26
N LEU A 61 -3.94 -2.43 19.56
CA LEU A 61 -2.67 -1.78 19.90
C LEU A 61 -2.61 -0.31 19.45
N CYS A 62 -3.58 0.13 18.63
CA CYS A 62 -3.64 1.46 18.06
C CYS A 62 -4.67 2.36 18.80
N GLN A 63 -4.50 3.67 18.65
CA GLN A 63 -5.36 4.70 19.26
C GLN A 63 -6.07 5.55 18.20
N ASP A 64 -6.17 5.05 16.97
CA ASP A 64 -6.82 5.77 15.89
C ASP A 64 -8.32 5.85 16.12
N GLU A 65 -8.92 6.96 15.70
CA GLU A 65 -10.34 7.21 15.87
C GLU A 65 -11.17 6.15 15.13
N PRO A 66 -12.12 5.47 15.80
CA PRO A 66 -13.00 4.52 15.13
C PRO A 66 -13.94 5.24 14.17
N ILE A 67 -14.58 4.48 13.28
CA ILE A 67 -15.68 5.01 12.47
C ILE A 67 -16.92 5.11 13.38
N LYS A 68 -17.40 6.33 13.60
CA LYS A 68 -18.59 6.65 14.39
C LYS A 68 -19.71 7.02 13.42
N ASP A 69 -20.54 6.04 13.09
CA ASP A 69 -21.52 6.09 12.00
C ASP A 69 -22.95 6.43 12.44
N ASN A 70 -23.21 6.57 13.73
CA ASN A 70 -24.51 6.98 14.24
C ASN A 70 -24.62 8.52 14.30
N PRO A 71 -25.43 9.16 13.44
CA PRO A 71 -25.56 10.62 13.39
C PRO A 71 -26.29 11.22 14.60
N GLN A 72 -26.90 10.37 15.46
CA GLN A 72 -27.57 10.80 16.68
C GLN A 72 -26.64 10.85 17.90
N LEU A 73 -25.41 10.32 17.77
CA LEU A 73 -24.40 10.37 18.82
C LEU A 73 -23.45 11.55 18.59
N HIS A 74 -22.77 11.95 19.67
CA HIS A 74 -21.67 12.91 19.58
C HIS A 74 -20.53 12.30 18.74
N ASP A 75 -19.73 13.18 18.14
CA ASP A 75 -18.55 12.83 17.34
C ASP A 75 -18.81 11.97 16.09
N TYR A 76 -20.00 12.06 15.47
CA TYR A 76 -20.22 11.47 14.14
C TYR A 76 -19.15 11.94 13.16
N ASN A 77 -18.37 11.01 12.58
CA ASN A 77 -17.16 11.33 11.83
C ASN A 77 -17.08 10.73 10.42
N VAL A 78 -18.12 10.02 9.95
CA VAL A 78 -18.09 9.33 8.64
C VAL A 78 -17.64 10.21 7.47
N PRO A 79 -18.16 11.45 7.28
CA PRO A 79 -17.73 12.29 6.16
C PRO A 79 -16.23 12.59 6.16
N GLU A 80 -15.67 12.86 7.36
CA GLU A 80 -14.25 13.11 7.53
C GLU A 80 -13.42 11.85 7.26
N ARG A 81 -13.81 10.70 7.81
CA ARG A 81 -13.11 9.43 7.62
C ARG A 81 -13.10 8.98 6.16
N VAL A 82 -14.22 9.15 5.44
CA VAL A 82 -14.30 8.85 4.00
C VAL A 82 -13.37 9.78 3.20
N GLN A 83 -13.39 11.09 3.49
CA GLN A 83 -12.52 12.03 2.78
C GLN A 83 -11.03 11.76 3.04
N ALA A 84 -10.67 11.39 4.27
CA ALA A 84 -9.31 11.02 4.65
C ALA A 84 -8.84 9.76 3.90
N PHE A 85 -9.70 8.74 3.79
CA PHE A 85 -9.38 7.51 3.08
C PHE A 85 -9.20 7.74 1.58
N ILE A 86 -10.11 8.51 0.97
CA ILE A 86 -10.02 8.90 -0.45
C ILE A 86 -8.72 9.65 -0.71
N LYS A 87 -8.36 10.60 0.17
CA LYS A 87 -7.09 11.33 0.08
C LYS A 87 -5.89 10.36 0.15
N ALA A 88 -5.85 9.46 1.13
CA ALA A 88 -4.78 8.47 1.26
C ALA A 88 -4.66 7.58 0.02
N ALA A 89 -5.79 7.15 -0.56
CA ALA A 89 -5.81 6.36 -1.79
C ALA A 89 -5.27 7.13 -2.99
N HIS A 90 -5.68 8.39 -3.17
CA HIS A 90 -5.16 9.22 -4.25
C HIS A 90 -3.67 9.52 -4.10
N ASP A 91 -3.23 9.86 -2.89
CA ASP A 91 -1.83 10.14 -2.60
C ASP A 91 -0.97 8.90 -2.90
N GLN A 92 -1.41 7.72 -2.47
CA GLN A 92 -0.73 6.46 -2.74
C GLN A 92 -0.70 6.13 -4.24
N ALA A 93 -1.82 6.31 -4.96
CA ALA A 93 -1.93 6.00 -6.38
C ALA A 93 -0.97 6.80 -7.27
N THR A 94 -0.46 7.94 -6.80
CA THR A 94 0.53 8.73 -7.58
C THR A 94 1.80 7.96 -7.91
N GLY A 95 2.17 6.96 -7.10
CA GLY A 95 3.35 6.11 -7.28
C GLY A 95 3.13 4.84 -8.12
N PHE A 96 1.91 4.60 -8.62
CA PHE A 96 1.57 3.37 -9.33
C PHE A 96 1.16 3.64 -10.78
N ALA A 97 1.37 2.66 -11.65
CA ALA A 97 1.12 2.79 -13.08
C ALA A 97 -0.34 2.51 -13.48
N THR A 98 -1.06 1.74 -12.66
CA THR A 98 -2.43 1.29 -12.95
C THR A 98 -3.46 1.99 -12.05
N ASN A 99 -4.74 1.66 -12.25
CA ASN A 99 -5.84 2.14 -11.41
C ASN A 99 -6.09 1.24 -10.18
N HIS A 100 -5.15 0.34 -9.85
CA HIS A 100 -5.22 -0.56 -8.72
C HIS A 100 -4.04 -0.31 -7.79
N ILE A 101 -4.32 -0.26 -6.48
CA ILE A 101 -3.32 -0.12 -5.43
C ILE A 101 -3.63 -1.08 -4.28
N MET A 102 -2.60 -1.50 -3.56
CA MET A 102 -2.72 -2.34 -2.37
C MET A 102 -2.41 -1.53 -1.11
N MET A 103 -3.30 -1.58 -0.12
CA MET A 103 -3.07 -1.02 1.22
C MET A 103 -2.99 -2.17 2.23
N THR A 104 -1.86 -2.27 2.94
CA THR A 104 -1.65 -3.29 3.97
C THR A 104 -2.24 -2.81 5.29
N MET A 105 -3.30 -3.46 5.77
CA MET A 105 -4.04 -3.05 6.97
C MET A 105 -3.61 -3.86 8.21
N GLY A 106 -2.32 -3.82 8.57
CA GLY A 106 -1.78 -4.47 9.77
C GLY A 106 -0.41 -3.94 10.17
N SER A 107 0.10 -4.32 11.33
CA SER A 107 1.49 -4.06 11.75
C SER A 107 1.97 -5.23 12.61
N ASP A 108 3.00 -5.01 13.44
CA ASP A 108 3.55 -6.00 14.37
C ASP A 108 2.59 -6.19 15.56
#